data_AF-Q46CW5-F1
#
_entry.id   AF-Q46CW5-F1
#
_cell.length_a   1.000
_cell.length_b   1.000
_cell.length_c   1.000
_cell.angle_alpha   90.00
_cell.angle_beta   90.00
_cell.angle_gamma   90.00
#
_symmetry.space_group_name_H-M   'P 1'
#
loop_
_entity.id
_entity.type
_entity.pdbx_description
1 polymer ?
#
loop_
_entity_poly.entity_id
_entity_poly.type
_entity_poly.pdbx_seq_one_letter_code
_entity_poly.pdbx_strand_id
1 'polypeptide(L)'
;MGVEYVVSDDSQEELDSMQERLEDTRVKMELETLVFIEATKKFTSEWIQREMEIAANSPENAVFPENLRLHNKKAGESNLDLKELSLKISDIVETHLNHGDYWIHRNVLLQPDSSRDYVEFKKEKIRKDLTSSVRKILGCATEIFWKLEEGEPENKAWVNELGRRKYVCFLRFSDEMTASLNHYFELLEKLLILNHKIKEEILLEGKKP
;
A
#
# COMPACT_ATOMS: atom_id res chain seq x y z
N MET A 1 -7.82 13.87 62.05
CA MET A 1 -7.75 12.67 61.18
C MET A 1 -7.83 13.17 59.75
N GLY A 2 -6.67 13.37 59.12
CA GLY A 2 -6.59 13.65 57.69
C GLY A 2 -6.57 12.31 56.98
N VAL A 3 -7.51 12.08 56.07
CA VAL A 3 -7.48 10.93 55.18
C VAL A 3 -6.51 11.31 54.07
N GLU A 4 -5.29 10.77 54.11
CA GLU A 4 -4.41 10.77 52.95
C GLU A 4 -5.10 9.95 51.86
N TYR A 5 -5.56 10.63 50.82
CA TYR A 5 -5.97 10.00 49.59
C TYR A 5 -4.72 9.48 48.90
N VAL A 6 -4.47 8.18 49.00
CA VAL A 6 -3.56 7.47 48.12
C VAL A 6 -4.23 7.46 46.75
N VAL A 7 -3.84 8.41 45.90
CA VAL A 7 -4.11 8.32 44.46
C VAL A 7 -3.45 7.02 44.00
N SER A 8 -4.24 6.13 43.43
CA SER A 8 -3.89 4.75 43.11
C SER A 8 -2.76 4.66 42.09
N ASP A 9 -1.54 4.36 42.54
CA ASP A 9 -0.34 4.05 41.74
C ASP A 9 -0.65 3.00 40.64
N ASP A 10 -1.54 2.05 40.96
CA ASP A 10 -1.96 0.92 40.12
C ASP A 10 -2.66 1.34 38.80
N SER A 11 -3.42 2.45 38.78
CA SER A 11 -4.13 2.87 37.55
C SER A 11 -3.23 3.62 36.58
N GLN A 12 -2.23 4.36 37.11
CA GLN A 12 -1.22 5.00 36.29
C GLN A 12 -0.27 3.96 35.67
N GLU A 13 0.15 2.95 36.42
CA GLU A 13 0.96 1.83 35.89
C GLU A 13 0.21 1.07 34.78
N GLU A 14 -1.10 0.83 34.93
CA GLU A 14 -1.90 0.18 33.89
C GLU A 14 -2.02 1.05 32.61
N LEU A 15 -2.23 2.36 32.78
CA LEU A 15 -2.24 3.31 31.67
C LEU A 15 -0.91 3.37 30.93
N ASP A 16 0.20 3.42 31.66
CA ASP A 16 1.54 3.46 31.08
C ASP A 16 1.83 2.16 30.31
N SER A 17 1.44 1.00 30.88
CA SER A 17 1.54 -0.29 30.19
C SER A 17 0.70 -0.34 28.89
N MET A 18 -0.52 0.22 28.91
CA MET A 18 -1.35 0.31 27.72
C MET A 18 -0.75 1.23 26.65
N GLN A 19 -0.14 2.35 27.04
CA GLN A 19 0.55 3.24 26.12
C GLN A 19 1.78 2.58 25.49
N GLU A 20 2.59 1.86 26.26
CA GLU A 20 3.73 1.10 25.74
C GLU A 20 3.28 0.08 24.68
N ARG A 21 2.21 -0.68 24.98
CA ARG A 21 1.63 -1.64 24.03
C ARG A 21 1.05 -0.98 22.78
N LEU A 22 0.51 0.22 22.92
CA LEU A 22 0.01 1.01 21.79
C LEU A 22 1.15 1.39 20.85
N GLU A 23 2.27 1.85 21.39
CA GLU A 23 3.43 2.25 20.61
C GLU A 23 4.14 1.05 19.97
N ASP A 24 4.30 -0.06 20.69
CA ASP A 24 4.78 -1.33 20.12
C ASP A 24 3.89 -1.81 18.96
N THR A 25 2.56 -1.65 19.09
CA THR A 25 1.64 -1.97 18.00
C THR A 25 1.88 -1.07 16.78
N ARG A 26 2.11 0.24 16.97
CA ARG A 26 2.42 1.17 15.88
C ARG A 26 3.71 0.81 15.16
N VAL A 27 4.76 0.45 15.90
CA VAL A 27 6.03 -0.01 15.32
C VAL A 27 5.83 -1.26 14.47
N LYS A 28 5.07 -2.25 14.96
CA LYS A 28 4.75 -3.45 14.18
C LYS A 28 3.93 -3.13 12.92
N MET A 29 3.02 -2.16 13.00
CA MET A 29 2.25 -1.71 11.83
C MET A 29 3.15 -1.03 10.78
N GLU A 30 4.13 -0.23 11.21
CA GLU A 30 5.11 0.37 10.31
C GLU A 30 5.96 -0.69 9.61
N LEU A 31 6.37 -1.74 10.33
CA LEU A 31 7.08 -2.87 9.73
C LEU A 31 6.24 -3.55 8.63
N GLU A 32 4.97 -3.83 8.88
CA GLU A 32 4.09 -4.41 7.86
C GLU A 32 3.86 -3.44 6.68
N THR A 33 3.79 -2.14 6.93
CA THR A 33 3.75 -1.14 5.85
C THR A 33 4.99 -1.23 4.94
N LEU A 34 6.18 -1.32 5.52
CA LEU A 34 7.42 -1.47 4.76
C LEU A 34 7.46 -2.79 3.98
N VAL A 35 7.00 -3.89 4.58
CA VAL A 35 6.89 -5.20 3.91
C VAL A 35 5.94 -5.11 2.71
N PHE A 36 4.78 -4.48 2.86
CA PHE A 36 3.83 -4.28 1.75
C PHE A 36 4.44 -3.45 0.61
N ILE A 37 5.16 -2.37 0.94
CA ILE A 37 5.84 -1.50 -0.04
C ILE A 37 6.89 -2.32 -0.80
N GLU A 38 7.72 -3.07 -0.10
CA GLU A 38 8.79 -3.88 -0.73
C GLU A 38 8.21 -5.01 -1.60
N ALA A 39 7.16 -5.69 -1.12
CA ALA A 39 6.42 -6.67 -1.90
C ALA A 39 5.83 -6.04 -3.17
N THR A 40 5.38 -4.79 -3.11
CA THR A 40 4.86 -4.07 -4.28
C THR A 40 5.97 -3.74 -5.29
N LYS A 41 7.17 -3.36 -4.84
CA LYS A 41 8.33 -3.15 -5.73
C LYS A 41 8.70 -4.42 -6.49
N LYS A 42 8.80 -5.54 -5.77
CA LYS A 42 9.05 -6.86 -6.35
C LYS A 42 7.96 -7.24 -7.36
N PHE A 43 6.70 -7.17 -6.94
CA PHE A 43 5.55 -7.48 -7.78
C PHE A 43 5.53 -6.66 -9.07
N THR A 44 5.75 -5.34 -8.98
CA THR A 44 5.74 -4.43 -10.13
C THR A 44 6.89 -4.74 -11.09
N SER A 45 8.08 -5.01 -10.56
CA SER A 45 9.26 -5.36 -11.36
C SER A 45 9.08 -6.67 -12.12
N GLU A 46 8.61 -7.71 -11.43
CA GLU A 46 8.30 -9.00 -12.05
C GLU A 46 7.19 -8.87 -13.10
N TRP A 47 6.19 -8.04 -12.82
CA TRP A 47 5.10 -7.81 -13.76
C TRP A 47 5.61 -7.15 -15.05
N ILE A 48 6.40 -6.07 -14.97
CA ILE A 48 7.00 -5.46 -16.17
C ILE A 48 7.89 -6.45 -16.91
N GLN A 49 8.73 -7.20 -16.20
CA GLN A 49 9.61 -8.17 -16.84
C GLN A 49 8.80 -9.19 -17.66
N ARG A 50 7.67 -9.68 -17.13
CA ARG A 50 6.77 -10.58 -17.88
C ARG A 50 6.16 -9.90 -19.10
N GLU A 51 5.73 -8.64 -18.98
CA GLU A 51 5.20 -7.89 -20.13
C GLU A 51 6.29 -7.69 -21.22
N MET A 52 7.54 -7.42 -20.82
CA MET A 52 8.68 -7.33 -21.73
C MET A 52 8.93 -8.66 -22.45
N GLU A 53 8.92 -9.77 -21.72
CA GLU A 53 9.10 -11.12 -22.28
C GLU A 53 7.96 -11.48 -23.25
N ILE A 54 6.71 -11.09 -22.95
CA ILE A 54 5.57 -11.29 -23.84
C ILE A 54 5.72 -10.46 -25.12
N ALA A 55 6.10 -9.18 -24.99
CA ALA A 55 6.32 -8.30 -26.13
C ALA A 55 7.44 -8.82 -27.06
N ALA A 56 8.55 -9.27 -26.48
CA ALA A 56 9.69 -9.82 -27.22
C ALA A 56 9.39 -11.17 -27.93
N ASN A 57 8.49 -11.98 -27.36
CA ASN A 57 8.12 -13.30 -27.89
C ASN A 57 6.85 -13.28 -28.77
N SER A 58 6.28 -12.10 -29.05
CA SER A 58 5.10 -11.97 -29.93
C SER A 58 5.46 -12.37 -31.37
N PRO A 59 4.85 -13.42 -31.96
CA PRO A 59 5.16 -13.84 -33.31
C PRO A 59 4.69 -12.80 -34.33
N GLU A 60 5.53 -12.53 -35.34
CA GLU A 60 5.32 -11.63 -36.50
C GLU A 60 4.02 -11.85 -37.33
N ASN A 61 3.07 -12.70 -36.91
CA ASN A 61 1.93 -13.13 -37.72
C ASN A 61 0.54 -12.89 -37.11
N ALA A 62 0.40 -12.02 -36.10
CA ALA A 62 -0.92 -11.43 -35.86
C ALA A 62 -1.20 -10.44 -37.00
N VAL A 63 -2.18 -10.76 -37.85
CA VAL A 63 -2.60 -9.94 -39.01
C VAL A 63 -3.05 -8.56 -38.52
N PHE A 64 -2.11 -7.63 -38.40
CA PHE A 64 -2.40 -6.23 -38.16
C PHE A 64 -2.72 -5.55 -39.50
N PRO A 65 -3.73 -4.68 -39.54
CA PRO A 65 -4.00 -3.85 -40.72
C PRO A 65 -2.73 -3.11 -41.16
N GLU A 66 -2.49 -3.08 -42.47
CA GLU A 66 -1.25 -2.69 -43.15
C GLU A 66 -0.75 -1.26 -42.83
N ASN A 67 -1.56 -0.47 -42.14
CA ASN A 67 -1.31 0.86 -41.60
C ASN A 67 -0.69 0.88 -40.18
N LEU A 68 -0.43 -0.28 -39.57
CA LEU A 68 0.26 -0.44 -38.27
C LEU A 68 1.55 -1.28 -38.38
N ARG A 69 2.12 -1.41 -39.59
CA ARG A 69 3.43 -2.07 -39.74
C ARG A 69 4.48 -1.28 -38.98
N LEU A 70 4.77 -1.72 -37.75
CA LEU A 70 5.96 -1.37 -36.99
C LEU A 70 7.15 -1.58 -37.94
N HIS A 71 7.89 -0.50 -38.16
CA HIS A 71 9.11 -0.56 -38.95
C HIS A 71 10.02 -1.61 -38.33
N ASN A 72 10.32 -2.65 -39.11
CA ASN A 72 11.32 -3.67 -38.82
C ASN A 72 12.59 -3.05 -38.22
N LYS A 73 12.71 -3.06 -36.89
CA LYS A 73 14.01 -2.97 -36.24
C LYS A 73 14.47 -4.39 -36.00
N LYS A 74 15.61 -4.71 -36.61
CA LYS A 74 16.43 -5.88 -36.27
C LYS A 74 16.46 -6.05 -34.75
N ALA A 75 16.45 -7.30 -34.29
CA ALA A 75 16.83 -7.69 -32.94
C ALA A 75 18.15 -7.01 -32.56
N GLY A 76 18.05 -5.82 -32.01
CA GLY A 76 19.11 -5.02 -31.45
C GLY A 76 18.76 -4.93 -29.99
N GLU A 77 19.64 -5.48 -29.16
CA GLU A 77 19.62 -5.47 -27.71
C GLU A 77 18.80 -4.28 -27.18
N SER A 78 17.66 -4.59 -26.54
CA SER A 78 16.95 -3.59 -25.77
C SER A 78 17.94 -3.04 -24.74
N ASN A 79 18.46 -1.84 -24.99
CA ASN A 79 19.35 -1.10 -24.08
C ASN A 79 18.59 -0.61 -22.82
N LEU A 80 17.62 -1.40 -22.35
CA LEU A 80 16.95 -1.20 -21.08
C LEU A 80 17.88 -1.76 -20.00
N ASP A 81 18.65 -0.89 -19.37
CA ASP A 81 19.35 -1.26 -18.14
C ASP A 81 18.28 -1.66 -17.11
N LEU A 82 18.13 -2.97 -16.88
CA LEU A 82 17.20 -3.53 -15.91
C LEU A 82 17.40 -2.93 -14.52
N LYS A 83 18.62 -2.48 -14.21
CA LYS A 83 18.90 -1.77 -12.95
C LYS A 83 18.26 -0.38 -12.94
N GLU A 84 18.37 0.38 -14.02
CA GLU A 84 17.73 1.69 -14.14
C GLU A 84 16.19 1.58 -14.08
N LEU A 85 15.62 0.55 -14.73
CA LEU A 85 14.19 0.28 -14.66
C LEU A 85 13.75 -0.07 -13.22
N SER A 86 14.49 -0.94 -12.55
CA SER A 86 14.21 -1.33 -11.17
C SER A 86 14.26 -0.14 -10.21
N LEU A 87 15.22 0.77 -10.37
CA LEU A 87 15.32 2.00 -9.59
C LEU A 87 14.09 2.90 -9.82
N LYS A 88 13.72 3.13 -11.08
CA LYS A 88 12.53 3.95 -11.41
C LYS A 88 11.24 3.34 -10.87
N ILE A 89 11.09 2.02 -10.91
CA ILE A 89 9.95 1.32 -10.31
C ILE A 89 9.92 1.55 -8.80
N SER A 90 11.08 1.40 -8.14
CA SER A 90 11.18 1.65 -6.70
C SER A 90 10.72 3.07 -6.35
N ASP A 91 11.18 4.08 -7.09
CA ASP A 91 10.81 5.48 -6.84
C ASP A 91 9.30 5.73 -7.02
N ILE A 92 8.68 5.13 -8.05
CA ILE A 92 7.23 5.20 -8.27
C ILE A 92 6.47 4.58 -7.11
N VAL A 93 6.90 3.40 -6.66
CA VAL A 93 6.24 2.67 -5.57
C VAL A 93 6.31 3.48 -4.28
N GLU A 94 7.50 3.99 -3.93
CA GLU A 94 7.69 4.85 -2.75
C GLU A 94 6.80 6.09 -2.83
N THR A 95 6.77 6.77 -3.97
CA THR A 95 5.95 7.97 -4.20
C THR A 95 4.45 7.71 -3.97
N HIS A 96 3.97 6.51 -4.31
CA HIS A 96 2.55 6.18 -4.30
C HIS A 96 2.08 5.38 -3.09
N LEU A 97 2.97 4.80 -2.29
CA LEU A 97 2.61 3.99 -1.12
C LEU A 97 3.24 4.48 0.18
N ASN A 98 4.38 5.17 0.15
CA ASN A 98 5.07 5.62 1.36
C ASN A 98 4.58 7.00 1.83
N HIS A 99 3.26 7.18 1.90
CA HIS A 99 2.64 8.37 2.46
C HIS A 99 1.60 8.00 3.51
N GLY A 100 1.39 8.89 4.49
CA GLY A 100 0.61 8.59 5.70
C GLY A 100 -0.90 8.38 5.51
N ASP A 101 -1.44 8.66 4.32
CA ASP A 101 -2.89 8.69 4.10
C ASP A 101 -3.55 7.31 4.19
N TYR A 102 -2.84 6.25 3.82
CA TYR A 102 -3.33 4.87 3.92
C TYR A 102 -3.06 4.27 5.30
N TRP A 103 -1.94 4.68 5.87
CA TRP A 103 -1.35 4.04 7.05
C TRP A 103 -1.88 4.70 8.31
N ILE A 104 -3.03 4.22 8.74
CA ILE A 104 -3.76 4.70 9.91
C ILE A 104 -2.85 4.94 11.13
N HIS A 105 -1.89 4.06 11.41
CA HIS A 105 -0.99 4.20 12.57
C HIS A 105 -0.10 5.46 12.51
N ARG A 106 0.16 6.01 11.31
CA ARG A 106 0.92 7.26 11.12
C ARG A 106 0.07 8.51 11.40
N ASN A 107 -1.25 8.37 11.57
CA ASN A 107 -2.15 9.48 11.86
C ASN A 107 -2.39 9.63 13.37
N VAL A 108 -2.01 10.78 13.92
CA VAL A 108 -2.15 11.09 15.36
C VAL A 108 -3.62 11.30 15.77
N LEU A 109 -4.50 11.66 14.82
CA LEU A 109 -5.91 12.02 15.07
C LEU A 109 -6.88 10.82 14.96
N LEU A 110 -6.43 9.62 15.32
CA LEU A 110 -7.26 8.43 15.24
C LEU A 110 -8.50 8.58 16.12
N GLN A 111 -9.70 8.52 15.51
CA GLN A 111 -10.94 8.46 16.29
C GLN A 111 -11.03 7.09 16.97
N PRO A 112 -11.10 7.04 18.32
CA PRO A 112 -11.18 5.80 19.07
C PRO A 112 -12.61 5.28 19.02
N ASP A 113 -12.93 4.61 17.92
CA ASP A 113 -14.12 3.78 17.77
C ASP A 113 -13.64 2.35 17.50
N SER A 114 -14.07 1.42 18.35
CA SER A 114 -13.73 0.00 18.28
C SER A 114 -14.91 -0.86 17.84
N SER A 115 -15.99 -0.25 17.36
CA SER A 115 -17.12 -1.00 16.79
C SER A 115 -16.66 -1.80 15.58
N ARG A 116 -17.19 -3.01 15.46
CA ARG A 116 -16.84 -3.93 14.38
C ARG A 116 -17.09 -3.30 13.00
N ASP A 117 -18.20 -2.57 12.85
CA ASP A 117 -18.57 -1.93 11.59
C ASP A 117 -17.58 -0.82 11.22
N TYR A 118 -17.09 -0.05 12.20
CA TYR A 118 -16.06 0.96 11.97
C TYR A 118 -14.73 0.34 11.54
N VAL A 119 -14.30 -0.71 12.22
CA VAL A 119 -13.08 -1.47 11.89
C VAL A 119 -13.15 -2.00 10.45
N GLU A 120 -14.22 -2.70 10.09
CA GLU A 120 -14.39 -3.26 8.75
C GLU A 120 -14.47 -2.18 7.68
N PHE A 121 -15.15 -1.06 7.96
CA PHE A 121 -15.15 0.10 7.08
C PHE A 121 -13.73 0.65 6.83
N LYS A 122 -12.89 0.76 7.87
CA LYS A 122 -11.50 1.21 7.74
C LYS A 122 -10.66 0.25 6.91
N LYS A 123 -10.75 -1.05 7.18
CA LYS A 123 -10.04 -2.08 6.39
C LYS A 123 -10.42 -2.02 4.92
N GLU A 124 -11.72 -1.94 4.62
CA GLU A 124 -12.20 -1.87 3.25
C GLU A 124 -11.76 -0.58 2.54
N LYS A 125 -11.78 0.55 3.25
CA LYS A 125 -11.26 1.82 2.71
C LYS A 125 -9.78 1.69 2.36
N ILE A 126 -8.95 1.22 3.29
CA ILE A 126 -7.51 1.01 3.05
C ILE A 126 -7.30 0.08 1.84
N ARG A 127 -8.03 -1.03 1.78
CA ARG A 127 -7.92 -2.00 0.67
C ARG A 127 -8.22 -1.35 -0.68
N LYS A 128 -9.30 -0.56 -0.78
CA LYS A 128 -9.66 0.16 -2.01
C LYS A 128 -8.61 1.19 -2.40
N ASP A 129 -8.13 1.95 -1.44
CA ASP A 129 -7.15 3.01 -1.66
C ASP A 129 -5.80 2.42 -2.12
N LEU A 130 -5.31 1.37 -1.44
CA LEU A 130 -4.10 0.64 -1.85
C LEU A 130 -4.26 0.01 -3.23
N THR A 131 -5.40 -0.62 -3.52
CA THR A 131 -5.68 -1.20 -4.84
C THR A 131 -5.62 -0.14 -5.94
N SER A 132 -6.22 1.02 -5.69
CA SER A 132 -6.19 2.17 -6.60
C SER A 132 -4.76 2.68 -6.82
N SER A 133 -3.94 2.73 -5.78
CA SER A 133 -2.53 3.15 -5.87
C SER A 133 -1.66 2.14 -6.60
N VAL A 134 -1.79 0.85 -6.34
CA VAL A 134 -1.04 -0.17 -7.08
C VAL A 134 -1.41 -0.16 -8.58
N ARG A 135 -2.68 0.06 -8.94
CA ARG A 135 -3.07 0.26 -10.35
C ARG A 135 -2.42 1.49 -10.99
N LYS A 136 -2.20 2.57 -10.22
CA LYS A 136 -1.46 3.74 -10.70
C LYS A 136 0.03 3.44 -10.84
N ILE A 137 0.62 2.67 -9.92
CA ILE A 137 2.03 2.24 -9.97
C ILE A 137 2.29 1.43 -11.23
N LEU A 138 1.53 0.35 -11.46
CA LEU A 138 1.58 -0.41 -12.72
C LEU A 138 1.37 0.51 -13.91
N GLY A 139 0.53 1.51 -13.68
CA GLY A 139 0.27 2.60 -14.59
C GLY A 139 1.56 3.31 -15.07
N CYS A 140 2.19 4.01 -14.14
CA CYS A 140 3.42 4.74 -14.38
C CYS A 140 4.55 3.82 -14.87
N ALA A 141 4.62 2.59 -14.36
CA ALA A 141 5.68 1.65 -14.69
C ALA A 141 5.61 1.20 -16.17
N THR A 142 4.40 0.95 -16.67
CA THR A 142 4.17 0.63 -18.09
C THR A 142 4.49 1.81 -19.01
N GLU A 143 4.19 3.05 -18.60
CA GLU A 143 4.55 4.24 -19.38
C GLU A 143 6.07 4.42 -19.49
N ILE A 144 6.83 4.07 -18.44
CA ILE A 144 8.30 4.08 -18.50
C ILE A 144 8.78 3.03 -19.49
N PHE A 145 8.22 1.82 -19.44
CA PHE A 145 8.56 0.74 -20.34
C PHE A 145 8.36 1.14 -21.82
N TRP A 146 7.18 1.64 -22.20
CA TRP A 146 6.91 2.00 -23.61
C TRP A 146 7.67 3.23 -24.11
N LYS A 147 7.97 4.19 -23.23
CA LYS A 147 8.88 5.30 -23.58
C LYS A 147 10.28 4.79 -23.98
N LEU A 148 10.69 3.64 -23.46
CA LEU A 148 11.98 3.03 -23.76
C LEU A 148 11.94 2.12 -25.01
N GLU A 149 10.77 1.60 -25.41
CA GLU A 149 10.62 0.75 -26.61
C GLU A 149 10.26 1.47 -27.92
N GLU A 150 10.28 2.80 -28.00
CA GLU A 150 9.83 3.56 -29.20
C GLU A 150 8.42 3.16 -29.71
N GLY A 151 7.55 2.67 -28.83
CA GLY A 151 6.19 2.25 -29.14
C GLY A 151 5.13 3.07 -28.39
N GLU A 152 3.94 3.24 -28.98
CA GLU A 152 2.79 3.73 -28.20
C GLU A 152 2.27 2.62 -27.28
N PRO A 153 1.96 2.92 -26.00
CA PRO A 153 1.29 1.95 -25.15
C PRO A 153 -0.02 1.54 -25.81
N GLU A 154 -0.24 0.24 -26.03
CA GLU A 154 -1.55 -0.23 -26.49
C GLU A 154 -2.62 0.27 -25.50
N ASN A 155 -3.52 1.13 -25.96
CA ASN A 155 -4.62 1.72 -25.17
C ASN A 155 -5.58 0.67 -24.57
N LYS A 156 -5.38 -0.62 -24.82
CA LYS A 156 -6.30 -1.71 -24.45
C LYS A 156 -6.39 -1.95 -22.95
N ALA A 157 -5.37 -1.56 -22.17
CA ALA A 157 -5.32 -1.82 -20.73
C ALA A 157 -5.52 -0.55 -19.86
N TRP A 158 -5.97 0.56 -20.44
CA TRP A 158 -6.05 1.86 -19.74
C TRP A 158 -7.46 2.42 -19.69
N VAL A 159 -7.84 2.95 -18.53
CA VAL A 159 -9.03 3.80 -18.38
C VAL A 159 -8.65 5.13 -17.76
N ASN A 160 -9.26 6.21 -18.24
CA ASN A 160 -9.16 7.53 -17.62
C ASN A 160 -10.20 7.64 -16.51
N GLU A 161 -9.76 7.66 -15.26
CA GLU A 161 -10.61 7.95 -14.09
C GLU A 161 -10.14 9.24 -13.42
N LEU A 162 -11.04 10.23 -13.32
CA LEU A 162 -10.77 11.54 -12.69
C LEU A 162 -9.54 12.26 -13.30
N GLY A 163 -9.38 12.17 -14.62
CA GLY A 163 -8.25 12.79 -15.34
C GLY A 163 -6.91 12.07 -15.16
N ARG A 164 -6.88 10.88 -14.53
CA ARG A 164 -5.69 10.05 -14.37
C ARG A 164 -5.86 8.72 -15.10
N ARG A 165 -4.86 8.30 -15.85
CA ARG A 165 -4.81 6.96 -16.47
C ARG A 165 -4.65 5.90 -15.37
N LYS A 166 -5.45 4.83 -15.43
CA LYS A 166 -5.36 3.66 -14.55
C LYS A 166 -5.31 2.38 -15.37
N TYR A 167 -4.53 1.43 -14.89
CA TYR A 167 -4.50 0.08 -15.44
C TYR A 167 -5.85 -0.64 -15.17
N VAL A 168 -6.42 -1.24 -16.21
CA VAL A 168 -7.79 -1.81 -16.25
C VAL A 168 -7.87 -3.19 -15.62
N CYS A 169 -6.77 -3.96 -15.64
CA CYS A 169 -6.85 -5.37 -15.28
C CYS A 169 -7.28 -5.59 -13.83
N PHE A 170 -7.97 -6.70 -13.59
CA PHE A 170 -8.33 -7.17 -12.26
C PHE A 170 -7.06 -7.49 -11.48
N LEU A 171 -6.58 -6.51 -10.73
CA LEU A 171 -5.40 -6.64 -9.91
C LEU A 171 -5.72 -7.51 -8.69
N ARG A 172 -5.09 -8.67 -8.62
CA ARG A 172 -4.93 -9.43 -7.38
C ARG A 172 -3.56 -9.07 -6.80
N PHE A 173 -3.52 -8.70 -5.52
CA PHE A 173 -2.24 -8.53 -4.81
C PHE A 173 -1.44 -9.83 -4.80
N SER A 174 -0.11 -9.71 -4.77
CA SER A 174 0.74 -10.88 -4.56
C SER A 174 0.40 -11.54 -3.22
N ASP A 175 0.84 -12.78 -3.04
CA ASP A 175 0.62 -13.48 -1.78
C ASP A 175 1.35 -12.77 -0.63
N GLU A 176 2.55 -12.23 -0.87
CA GLU A 176 3.30 -11.44 0.14
C GLU A 176 2.59 -10.12 0.48
N MET A 177 2.10 -9.38 -0.51
CA MET A 177 1.30 -8.16 -0.31
C MET A 177 0.03 -8.48 0.50
N THR A 178 -0.64 -9.58 0.17
CA THR A 178 -1.88 -10.01 0.85
C THR A 178 -1.60 -10.41 2.29
N ALA A 179 -0.55 -11.19 2.53
CA ALA A 179 -0.16 -11.63 3.87
C ALA A 179 0.17 -10.42 4.76
N SER A 180 1.00 -9.50 4.27
CA SER A 180 1.38 -8.32 5.02
C SER A 180 0.19 -7.40 5.32
N LEU A 181 -0.71 -7.20 4.35
CA LEU A 181 -1.92 -6.40 4.57
C LEU A 181 -2.87 -7.05 5.58
N ASN A 182 -2.98 -8.38 5.59
CA ASN A 182 -3.78 -9.09 6.58
C ASN A 182 -3.21 -8.91 7.99
N HIS A 183 -1.89 -9.07 8.17
CA HIS A 183 -1.24 -8.80 9.45
C HIS A 183 -1.40 -7.35 9.89
N TYR A 184 -1.25 -6.40 8.96
CA TYR A 184 -1.52 -4.99 9.23
C TYR A 184 -2.94 -4.76 9.76
N PHE A 185 -3.94 -5.46 9.21
CA PHE A 185 -5.33 -5.37 9.67
C PHE A 185 -5.56 -5.97 11.06
N GLU A 186 -4.87 -7.07 11.41
CA GLU A 186 -4.91 -7.61 12.77
C GLU A 186 -4.31 -6.63 13.79
N LEU A 187 -3.22 -5.95 13.42
CA LEU A 187 -2.59 -4.93 14.25
C LEU A 187 -3.47 -3.67 14.36
N LEU A 188 -4.14 -3.27 13.28
CA LEU A 188 -5.09 -2.15 13.28
C LEU A 188 -6.24 -2.38 14.27
N GLU A 189 -6.79 -3.60 14.33
CA GLU A 189 -7.81 -3.95 15.32
C GLU A 189 -7.28 -3.77 16.75
N LYS A 190 -6.09 -4.32 17.03
CA LYS A 190 -5.43 -4.17 18.34
C LYS A 190 -5.22 -2.70 18.68
N LEU A 191 -4.75 -1.89 17.73
CA LEU A 191 -4.55 -0.45 17.90
C LEU A 191 -5.84 0.29 18.25
N LEU A 192 -6.95 -0.02 17.57
CA LEU A 192 -8.25 0.62 17.82
C LEU A 192 -8.82 0.22 19.19
N ILE A 193 -8.71 -1.05 19.57
CA ILE A 193 -9.12 -1.55 20.88
C ILE A 193 -8.31 -0.89 22.00
N LEU A 194 -6.98 -0.81 21.86
CA LEU A 194 -6.11 -0.18 22.85
C LEU A 194 -6.43 1.32 23.00
N ASN A 195 -6.59 2.06 21.89
CA ASN A 195 -6.98 3.47 21.94
C ASN A 195 -8.33 3.69 22.62
N HIS A 196 -9.31 2.81 22.38
CA HIS A 196 -10.61 2.88 23.06
C HIS A 196 -10.46 2.70 24.56
N LYS A 197 -9.72 1.67 25.00
CA LYS A 197 -9.49 1.38 26.42
C LYS A 197 -8.77 2.52 27.14
N ILE A 198 -7.70 3.05 26.55
CA ILE A 198 -6.97 4.20 27.12
C ILE A 198 -7.91 5.39 27.29
N LYS A 199 -8.78 5.67 26.31
CA LYS A 199 -9.75 6.75 26.41
C LYS A 199 -10.80 6.51 27.51
N GLU A 200 -11.28 5.28 27.66
CA GLU A 200 -12.21 4.93 28.75
C GLU A 200 -11.57 5.11 30.12
N GLU A 201 -10.32 4.68 30.28
CA GLU A 201 -9.60 4.77 31.56
C GLU A 201 -9.32 6.23 31.95
N ILE A 202 -8.86 7.07 31.01
CA ILE A 202 -8.68 8.52 31.23
C ILE A 202 -10.02 9.19 31.64
N LEU A 203 -11.14 8.78 31.03
CA LEU A 203 -12.46 9.30 31.38
C LEU A 203 -12.94 8.84 32.77
N LEU A 204 -12.51 7.67 33.23
CA LEU A 204 -12.82 7.15 34.56
C LEU A 204 -11.97 7.84 35.63
N GLU A 205 -10.68 8.07 35.38
CA GLU A 205 -9.80 8.83 36.28
C GLU A 205 -10.24 10.28 36.46
N GLY A 206 -10.62 10.96 35.37
CA GLY A 206 -11.14 12.34 35.44
C GLY A 206 -12.50 12.50 36.14
N LYS A 207 -13.18 11.39 36.46
CA LYS A 207 -14.46 11.35 37.19
C LYS A 207 -14.32 10.92 38.65
N LYS A 208 -13.12 10.58 39.13
CA LYS A 208 -12.88 10.28 40.55
C LYS A 208 -12.98 11.61 41.34
N PRO A 209 -13.87 11.71 42.35
CA PRO A 209 -14.07 12.94 43.14
C PRO A 209 -12.91 13.26 44.09
#